data_AF-A0A6P3XE49-F1
#
_entry.id   AF-A0A6P3XE49-F1
#
_cell.length_a   1.000
_cell.length_b   1.000
_cell.length_c   1.000
_cell.angle_alpha   90.00
_cell.angle_beta   90.00
_cell.angle_gamma   90.00
#
_symmetry.space_group_name_H-M   'P 1'
#
loop_
_entity.id
_entity.type
_entity.pdbx_description
1 polymer ?
#
loop_
_entity_poly.entity_id
_entity_poly.type
_entity_poly.pdbx_seq_one_letter_code
_entity_poly.pdbx_strand_id
1 'polypeptide(L)'
;MSVEECESDSSENIFAKKRPRVDVFLSSEEEEENVGEWHDPRGNQPNIVPFTHPFGFVSENLHIRSDIAIETCYELFVPGKLFEEIAEQTNLHASQQLKGGCTQRLVKWTVTNKSEIKRFFGLILWMGLVKLPAIYLYWSHDPVYMQTFPQKIMSRNRFELLLRMLHFADDRNSNGSNRLFKIQPVIDTLEMNFKKYYNPTKDMCIDESLIPFRGRIIFRQYLKQKRHKYGVKIFKLCCESGYTYALRVYTGKALEKENTTPTKIVMSLCRDLFDKGHTLYTGNWYTSLELAEKLINKNIHLVGTLRSNRQGNPQQVISKKLKRGEIIAKENKQGITILKWKDKRDILVLSTKHSSEMVNVESRSEHKLKPQIIVDYNRGKAAVYLSDQMNAYNNPLCKSMKWYRKLAFELLLNTTVLNSYILYKDITKKNISITEFREKLAVHLTNCREEDIPSGSIATTSKKRHKHQKQPGKVSAVRKYCKLCYEKNAKQSGRAMARKMTKQVVTFCDTCEGQPFLCLPCFNKIH
;
A
#
# COMPACT_ATOMS: atom_id res chain seq x y z
N MET A 1 4.44 -6.49 -22.15
CA MET A 1 3.58 -7.68 -21.95
C MET A 1 2.50 -7.68 -23.02
N SER A 2 2.54 -8.63 -23.96
CA SER A 2 1.59 -8.75 -25.09
C SER A 2 0.17 -9.09 -24.60
N VAL A 3 -0.86 -9.00 -25.46
CA VAL A 3 -2.24 -9.44 -25.14
C VAL A 3 -2.29 -10.90 -24.70
N GLU A 4 -1.33 -11.69 -25.17
CA GLU A 4 -1.25 -13.15 -25.04
C GLU A 4 -1.10 -13.65 -23.59
N GLU A 5 -0.53 -12.86 -22.68
CA GLU A 5 -0.36 -13.27 -21.27
C GLU A 5 -1.68 -13.26 -20.48
N CYS A 6 -2.73 -12.60 -20.99
CA CYS A 6 -4.01 -12.46 -20.28
C CYS A 6 -5.04 -13.58 -20.58
N GLU A 7 -4.80 -14.44 -21.57
CA GLU A 7 -5.78 -15.44 -22.05
C GLU A 7 -5.57 -16.87 -21.52
N SER A 8 -4.76 -17.10 -20.48
CA SER A 8 -4.66 -18.45 -19.89
C SER A 8 -5.79 -18.72 -18.88
N ASP A 9 -6.74 -19.57 -19.29
CA ASP A 9 -7.81 -20.25 -18.53
C ASP A 9 -7.91 -19.97 -17.03
N SER A 10 -8.94 -19.20 -16.66
CA SER A 10 -9.49 -19.20 -15.31
C SER A 10 -10.54 -20.31 -15.19
N SER A 11 -10.11 -21.57 -15.10
CA SER A 11 -10.96 -22.62 -14.57
C SER A 11 -10.99 -22.50 -13.04
N GLU A 12 -12.06 -21.89 -12.51
CA GLU A 12 -12.46 -22.10 -11.12
C GLU A 12 -12.96 -23.56 -11.02
N ASN A 13 -12.10 -24.47 -10.55
CA ASN A 13 -12.55 -25.82 -10.15
C ASN A 13 -13.42 -25.69 -8.90
N ILE A 14 -14.73 -25.58 -9.11
CA ILE A 14 -15.74 -25.79 -8.07
C ILE A 14 -16.04 -27.28 -8.04
N PHE A 15 -15.68 -27.95 -6.94
CA PHE A 15 -16.18 -29.29 -6.62
C PHE A 15 -17.70 -29.20 -6.39
N ALA A 16 -18.48 -29.40 -7.45
CA ALA A 16 -19.91 -29.64 -7.36
C ALA A 16 -20.15 -31.14 -7.16
N LYS A 17 -20.67 -31.52 -5.99
CA LYS A 17 -21.22 -32.86 -5.73
C LYS A 17 -22.36 -33.11 -6.72
N LYS A 18 -22.29 -34.22 -7.48
CA LYS A 18 -23.38 -34.73 -8.32
C LYS A 18 -24.66 -34.86 -7.48
N ARG A 19 -25.74 -34.22 -7.91
CA ARG A 19 -27.12 -34.55 -7.52
C ARG A 19 -27.87 -35.03 -8.78
N PRO A 20 -28.81 -35.98 -8.67
CA PRO A 20 -29.36 -36.68 -9.82
C PRO A 20 -30.34 -35.82 -10.61
N ARG A 21 -30.42 -36.11 -11.92
CA ARG A 21 -31.39 -35.56 -12.88
C ARG A 21 -32.81 -35.86 -12.41
N VAL A 22 -33.64 -34.81 -12.37
CA VAL A 22 -35.09 -34.94 -12.42
C VAL A 22 -35.49 -34.30 -13.74
N ASP A 23 -35.96 -35.11 -14.67
CA ASP A 23 -36.50 -34.66 -15.94
C ASP A 23 -37.90 -34.09 -15.68
N VAL A 24 -38.07 -32.78 -15.89
CA VAL A 24 -39.39 -32.14 -15.96
C VAL A 24 -39.55 -31.60 -17.37
N PHE A 25 -40.33 -32.32 -18.16
CA PHE A 25 -40.88 -31.84 -19.42
C PHE A 25 -41.89 -30.73 -19.10
N LEU A 26 -41.63 -29.51 -19.58
CA LEU A 26 -42.64 -28.48 -19.74
C LEU A 26 -42.38 -27.76 -21.07
N SER A 27 -43.26 -28.04 -22.02
CA SER A 27 -43.47 -27.29 -23.25
C SER A 27 -44.24 -26.00 -22.95
N SER A 28 -43.72 -24.86 -23.36
CA SER A 28 -44.54 -23.71 -23.80
C SER A 28 -43.66 -22.75 -24.60
N GLU A 29 -44.26 -22.24 -25.64
CA GLU A 29 -43.71 -21.43 -26.72
C GLU A 29 -43.28 -20.03 -26.27
N GLU A 30 -42.34 -19.49 -27.03
CA GLU A 30 -42.17 -18.07 -27.38
C GLU A 30 -42.02 -17.04 -26.26
N GLU A 31 -40.77 -16.72 -25.95
CA GLU A 31 -40.29 -15.33 -25.84
C GLU A 31 -38.84 -15.30 -26.37
N GLU A 32 -38.68 -15.16 -27.70
CA GLU A 32 -37.39 -14.77 -28.29
C GLU A 32 -37.08 -13.32 -27.89
N GLU A 33 -36.39 -13.14 -26.75
CA GLU A 33 -35.77 -11.87 -26.38
C GLU A 33 -34.71 -11.46 -27.42
N ASN A 34 -35.14 -10.70 -28.43
CA ASN A 34 -34.41 -9.68 -29.20
C ASN A 34 -32.87 -9.81 -29.19
N VAL A 35 -32.33 -10.84 -29.86
CA VAL A 35 -30.89 -10.97 -30.10
C VAL A 35 -30.49 -9.86 -31.08
N GLY A 36 -29.95 -8.76 -30.54
CA GLY A 36 -29.59 -7.56 -31.30
C GLY A 36 -28.89 -7.89 -32.62
N GLU A 37 -29.44 -7.34 -33.70
CA GLU A 37 -28.95 -7.54 -35.07
C GLU A 37 -27.49 -7.08 -35.20
N TRP A 38 -26.61 -8.01 -35.58
CA TRP A 38 -25.18 -7.78 -35.79
C TRP A 38 -24.90 -7.60 -37.28
N HIS A 39 -24.24 -6.51 -37.66
CA HIS A 39 -23.84 -6.23 -39.05
C HIS A 39 -22.34 -6.02 -39.17
N ASP A 40 -21.82 -5.91 -40.40
CA ASP A 40 -20.42 -5.54 -40.60
C ASP A 40 -20.17 -4.13 -40.04
N PRO A 41 -18.98 -3.85 -39.46
CA PRO A 41 -18.69 -2.55 -38.87
C PRO A 41 -18.80 -1.42 -39.90
N ARG A 42 -19.63 -0.42 -39.59
CA ARG A 42 -19.84 0.76 -40.45
C ARG A 42 -19.16 2.01 -39.91
N GLY A 43 -18.53 1.92 -38.73
CA GLY A 43 -17.97 3.08 -38.06
C GLY A 43 -19.03 3.86 -37.28
N ASN A 44 -20.12 3.21 -36.87
CA ASN A 44 -21.23 3.84 -36.16
C ASN A 44 -21.01 3.85 -34.64
N GLN A 45 -19.75 3.93 -34.19
CA GLN A 45 -19.43 3.96 -32.77
C GLN A 45 -20.18 5.12 -32.08
N PRO A 46 -20.63 4.92 -30.83
CA PRO A 46 -21.40 5.93 -30.12
C PRO A 46 -20.61 7.24 -30.03
N ASN A 47 -21.25 8.34 -30.43
CA ASN A 47 -20.70 9.68 -30.33
C ASN A 47 -20.78 10.13 -28.86
N ILE A 48 -19.81 9.70 -28.06
CA ILE A 48 -19.67 10.08 -26.66
C ILE A 48 -19.05 11.47 -26.58
N VAL A 49 -19.45 12.24 -25.57
CA VAL A 49 -18.90 13.57 -25.26
C VAL A 49 -17.36 13.52 -25.30
N PRO A 50 -16.69 14.40 -26.06
CA PRO A 50 -15.23 14.45 -26.08
C PRO A 50 -14.66 14.71 -24.68
N PHE A 51 -13.55 14.04 -24.36
CA PHE A 51 -12.82 14.34 -23.12
C PHE A 51 -12.22 15.74 -23.17
N THR A 52 -12.83 16.68 -22.47
CA THR A 52 -12.41 18.09 -22.35
C THR A 52 -12.06 18.50 -20.92
N HIS A 53 -12.19 17.57 -19.97
CA HIS A 53 -11.95 17.85 -18.55
C HIS A 53 -10.45 18.09 -18.29
N PRO A 54 -10.11 19.02 -17.38
CA PRO A 54 -8.72 19.18 -16.94
C PRO A 54 -8.24 17.89 -16.27
N PHE A 55 -6.96 17.55 -16.46
CA PHE A 55 -6.33 16.37 -15.87
C PHE A 55 -5.03 16.74 -15.15
N GLY A 56 -4.58 15.89 -14.24
CA GLY A 56 -3.41 16.12 -13.42
C GLY A 56 -3.75 16.79 -12.09
N PHE A 57 -2.75 17.46 -11.49
CA PHE A 57 -2.89 18.07 -10.17
C PHE A 57 -4.01 19.13 -10.11
N VAL A 58 -4.84 19.05 -9.07
CA VAL A 58 -5.85 20.06 -8.77
C VAL A 58 -5.22 21.17 -7.92
N SER A 59 -4.85 22.28 -8.56
CA SER A 59 -4.25 23.44 -7.89
C SER A 59 -5.26 24.35 -7.20
N GLU A 60 -6.55 24.21 -7.51
CA GLU A 60 -7.60 25.04 -6.92
C GLU A 60 -7.62 24.84 -5.39
N ASN A 61 -7.40 25.95 -4.67
CA ASN A 61 -7.32 26.07 -3.21
C ASN A 61 -5.97 25.74 -2.55
N LEU A 62 -4.91 25.49 -3.31
CA LEU A 62 -3.58 25.23 -2.76
C LEU A 62 -2.58 26.27 -3.29
N HIS A 63 -2.01 27.09 -2.41
CA HIS A 63 -0.90 28.00 -2.73
C HIS A 63 0.42 27.21 -2.92
N ILE A 64 0.37 26.19 -3.77
CA ILE A 64 1.49 25.29 -4.01
C ILE A 64 2.31 25.84 -5.16
N ARG A 65 3.57 26.15 -4.84
CA ARG A 65 4.58 26.61 -5.80
C ARG A 65 5.20 25.43 -6.55
N SER A 66 5.82 25.70 -7.69
CA SER A 66 6.53 24.72 -8.52
C SER A 66 7.76 24.08 -7.85
N ASP A 67 8.16 24.59 -6.69
CA ASP A 67 9.24 24.10 -5.84
C ASP A 67 8.74 23.31 -4.61
N ILE A 68 7.52 22.78 -4.66
CA ILE A 68 6.94 21.97 -3.58
C ILE A 68 7.89 20.89 -3.06
N ALA A 69 7.93 20.72 -1.75
CA ALA A 69 8.69 19.66 -1.11
C ALA A 69 8.01 18.29 -1.32
N ILE A 70 8.81 17.22 -1.39
CA ILE A 70 8.34 15.86 -1.69
C ILE A 70 7.32 15.38 -0.64
N GLU A 71 7.62 15.66 0.62
CA GLU A 71 6.77 15.35 1.76
C GLU A 71 5.41 16.05 1.69
N THR A 72 5.33 17.25 1.14
CA THR A 72 4.07 17.99 1.02
C THR A 72 3.11 17.24 0.11
N CYS A 73 3.59 16.66 -1.00
CA CYS A 73 2.77 15.81 -1.87
C CYS A 73 2.21 14.59 -1.13
N TYR A 74 2.99 14.01 -0.21
CA TYR A 74 2.53 12.88 0.62
C TYR A 74 1.52 13.32 1.69
N GLU A 75 1.76 14.45 2.34
CA GLU A 75 0.92 14.98 3.40
C GLU A 75 -0.43 15.49 2.91
N LEU A 76 -0.57 15.82 1.61
CA LEU A 76 -1.88 16.02 0.98
C LEU A 76 -2.75 14.77 1.10
N PHE A 77 -2.19 13.60 0.81
CA PHE A 77 -2.93 12.34 0.86
C PHE A 77 -3.04 11.75 2.26
N VAL A 78 -2.02 11.95 3.10
CA VAL A 78 -1.94 11.43 4.48
C VAL A 78 -1.78 12.63 5.42
N PRO A 79 -2.89 13.34 5.72
CA PRO A 79 -2.83 14.52 6.56
C PRO A 79 -2.38 14.18 7.98
N GLY A 80 -1.82 15.17 8.68
CA GLY A 80 -1.39 15.01 10.08
C GLY A 80 -2.48 14.43 10.99
N LYS A 81 -3.74 14.81 10.75
CA LYS A 81 -4.92 14.29 11.45
C LYS A 81 -5.06 12.77 11.34
N LEU A 82 -4.76 12.18 10.18
CA LEU A 82 -4.83 10.72 10.01
C LEU A 82 -3.80 10.02 10.89
N PHE A 83 -2.59 10.58 11.05
CA PHE A 83 -1.59 10.02 11.97
C PHE A 83 -1.98 10.17 13.44
N GLU A 84 -2.68 11.24 13.79
CA GLU A 84 -3.24 11.45 15.12
C GLU A 84 -4.33 10.43 15.44
N GLU A 85 -5.28 10.23 14.54
CA GLU A 85 -6.33 9.20 14.66
C GLU A 85 -5.70 7.80 14.79
N ILE A 86 -4.67 7.48 14.01
CA ILE A 86 -3.94 6.20 14.14
C ILE A 86 -3.30 6.05 15.52
N ALA A 87 -2.71 7.12 16.06
CA ALA A 87 -2.10 7.13 17.39
C ALA A 87 -3.16 6.89 18.48
N GLU A 88 -4.29 7.59 18.41
CA GLU A 88 -5.42 7.43 19.33
C GLU A 88 -5.96 6.00 19.33
N GLN A 89 -6.25 5.44 18.14
CA GLN A 89 -6.77 4.08 18.02
C GLN A 89 -5.76 3.02 18.47
N THR A 90 -4.47 3.27 18.24
CA THR A 90 -3.39 2.40 18.73
C THR A 90 -3.28 2.44 20.26
N ASN A 91 -3.38 3.62 20.88
CA ASN A 91 -3.40 3.78 22.34
C ASN A 91 -4.63 3.11 22.96
N LEU A 92 -5.80 3.32 22.36
CA LEU A 92 -7.05 2.69 22.79
C LEU A 92 -6.93 1.18 22.76
N HIS A 93 -6.45 0.61 21.65
CA HIS A 93 -6.25 -0.83 21.51
C HIS A 93 -5.27 -1.37 22.58
N ALA A 94 -4.14 -0.69 22.80
CA ALA A 94 -3.19 -1.09 23.83
C ALA A 94 -3.80 -1.09 25.25
N SER A 95 -4.59 -0.06 25.57
CA SER A 95 -5.29 0.03 26.86
C SER A 95 -6.30 -1.11 27.08
N GLN A 96 -7.01 -1.51 26.01
CA GLN A 96 -7.95 -2.63 26.04
C GLN A 96 -7.22 -3.97 26.25
N GLN A 97 -6.09 -4.18 25.56
CA GLN A 97 -5.29 -5.39 25.71
C GLN A 97 -4.62 -5.50 27.10
N LEU A 98 -4.23 -4.38 27.70
CA LEU A 98 -3.66 -4.33 29.05
C LEU A 98 -4.66 -4.82 30.12
N LYS A 99 -5.96 -4.54 29.94
CA LYS A 99 -7.03 -4.98 30.85
C LYS A 99 -7.35 -6.47 30.73
N GLY A 100 -7.12 -7.09 29.56
CA GLY A 100 -7.52 -8.46 29.24
C GLY A 100 -6.47 -9.55 29.52
N GLY A 101 -5.33 -9.22 30.14
CA GLY A 101 -4.24 -10.15 30.44
C GLY A 101 -2.91 -9.69 29.82
N CYS A 102 -1.89 -9.51 30.67
CA CYS A 102 -0.69 -8.77 30.29
C CYS A 102 0.54 -9.66 30.13
N THR A 103 1.17 -9.62 28.95
CA THR A 103 2.54 -10.11 28.79
C THR A 103 3.51 -9.09 29.40
N GLN A 104 4.61 -9.52 30.05
CA GLN A 104 5.63 -8.63 30.64
C GLN A 104 6.08 -7.48 29.72
N ARG A 105 6.09 -7.73 28.40
CA ARG A 105 6.46 -6.75 27.39
C ARG A 105 5.42 -5.64 27.21
N LEU A 106 4.13 -5.97 27.29
CA LEU A 106 3.03 -5.03 27.12
C LEU A 106 2.90 -4.07 28.31
N VAL A 107 3.31 -4.48 29.51
CA VAL A 107 3.41 -3.60 30.70
C VAL A 107 4.28 -2.37 30.43
N LYS A 108 5.26 -2.47 29.52
CA LYS A 108 6.14 -1.36 29.12
C LYS A 108 5.50 -0.42 28.09
N TRP A 109 4.21 -0.55 27.82
CA TRP A 109 3.51 0.33 26.91
C TRP A 109 3.43 1.75 27.47
N THR A 110 3.97 2.70 26.72
CA THR A 110 3.73 4.12 26.89
C THR A 110 2.81 4.62 25.78
N VAL A 111 2.00 5.64 26.07
CA VAL A 111 1.15 6.27 25.06
C VAL A 111 1.99 6.76 23.89
N THR A 112 1.48 6.54 22.67
CA THR A 112 2.08 7.02 21.42
C THR A 112 1.37 8.30 20.96
N ASN A 113 1.98 9.03 20.03
CA ASN A 113 1.42 10.24 19.44
C ASN A 113 1.65 10.27 17.92
N LYS A 114 1.08 11.27 17.26
CA LYS A 114 1.23 11.54 15.82
C LYS A 114 2.69 11.47 15.36
N SER A 115 3.61 12.14 16.06
CA SER A 115 5.04 12.22 15.69
C SER A 115 5.74 10.86 15.80
N GLU A 116 5.47 10.09 16.86
CA GLU A 116 6.05 8.75 17.00
C GLU A 116 5.50 7.75 15.98
N ILE A 117 4.20 7.85 15.65
CA ILE A 117 3.60 7.05 14.57
C ILE A 117 4.20 7.41 13.21
N LYS A 118 4.42 8.71 12.92
CA LYS A 118 5.16 9.13 11.70
C LYS A 118 6.56 8.51 11.67
N ARG A 119 7.33 8.59 12.76
CA ARG A 119 8.66 7.96 12.89
C ARG A 119 8.61 6.46 12.64
N PHE A 120 7.61 5.77 13.21
CA PHE A 120 7.39 4.33 13.02
C PHE A 120 7.14 3.97 11.54
N PHE A 121 6.24 4.68 10.86
CA PHE A 121 5.99 4.47 9.43
C PHE A 121 7.19 4.85 8.56
N GLY A 122 7.92 5.91 8.90
CA GLY A 122 9.16 6.30 8.24
C GLY A 122 10.24 5.22 8.32
N LEU A 123 10.39 4.55 9.48
CA LEU A 123 11.27 3.40 9.60
C LEU A 123 10.81 2.21 8.74
N ILE A 124 9.51 1.93 8.67
CA ILE A 124 9.00 0.85 7.81
C ILE A 124 9.26 1.17 6.33
N LEU A 125 9.07 2.42 5.92
CA LEU A 125 9.40 2.88 4.58
C LEU A 125 10.89 2.70 4.27
N TRP A 126 11.76 3.07 5.22
CA TRP A 126 13.20 2.87 5.13
C TRP A 126 13.61 1.38 5.07
N MET A 127 12.94 0.50 5.83
CA MET A 127 13.13 -0.96 5.73
C MET A 127 12.74 -1.53 4.36
N GLY A 128 11.97 -0.78 3.55
CA GLY A 128 11.75 -1.09 2.14
C GLY A 128 12.99 -0.88 1.28
N LEU A 129 13.81 0.12 1.60
CA LEU A 129 15.06 0.49 0.93
C LEU A 129 16.21 -0.42 1.39
N VAL A 130 16.36 -0.60 2.71
CA VAL A 130 17.37 -1.46 3.32
C VAL A 130 16.69 -2.73 3.81
N LYS A 131 16.82 -3.85 3.08
CA LYS A 131 16.15 -5.10 3.44
C LYS A 131 17.08 -6.04 4.20
N LEU A 132 16.79 -6.22 5.49
CA LEU A 132 17.43 -7.25 6.32
C LEU A 132 16.55 -8.50 6.48
N PRO A 133 17.13 -9.69 6.72
CA PRO A 133 16.39 -10.94 6.82
C PRO A 133 15.33 -10.99 7.93
N ALA A 134 15.52 -10.23 9.02
CA ALA A 134 14.65 -10.21 10.18
C ALA A 134 14.59 -8.83 10.85
N ILE A 135 13.46 -8.52 11.51
CA ILE A 135 13.21 -7.22 12.12
C ILE A 135 14.26 -6.87 13.20
N TYR A 136 14.66 -7.83 14.03
CA TYR A 136 15.61 -7.55 15.11
C TYR A 136 17.01 -7.19 14.59
N LEU A 137 17.37 -7.60 13.37
CA LEU A 137 18.69 -7.34 12.78
C LEU A 137 18.91 -5.86 12.46
N TYR A 138 17.84 -5.09 12.24
CA TYR A 138 17.95 -3.64 12.05
C TYR A 138 18.53 -2.91 13.28
N TRP A 139 18.46 -3.53 14.46
CA TRP A 139 19.07 -3.02 15.69
C TRP A 139 20.25 -3.89 16.15
N SER A 140 20.85 -4.67 15.26
CA SER A 140 22.02 -5.49 15.59
C SER A 140 23.26 -4.62 15.80
N HIS A 141 24.13 -5.05 16.72
CA HIS A 141 25.50 -4.55 16.86
C HIS A 141 26.54 -5.43 16.14
N ASP A 142 26.10 -6.54 15.54
CA ASP A 142 26.94 -7.36 14.67
C ASP A 142 27.37 -6.53 13.45
N PRO A 143 28.68 -6.37 13.17
CA PRO A 143 29.19 -5.62 12.03
C PRO A 143 28.55 -5.99 10.68
N VAL A 144 28.13 -7.26 10.50
CA VAL A 144 27.48 -7.74 9.26
C VAL A 144 26.12 -7.07 9.03
N TYR A 145 25.40 -6.74 10.10
CA TYR A 145 24.04 -6.19 10.04
C TYR A 145 23.95 -4.80 10.67
N MET A 146 25.06 -4.21 11.11
CA MET A 146 25.05 -2.98 11.90
C MET A 146 24.45 -1.82 11.11
N GLN A 147 23.32 -1.30 11.61
CA GLN A 147 22.67 -0.11 11.06
C GLN A 147 22.68 1.00 12.10
N THR A 148 23.06 2.20 11.68
CA THR A 148 23.11 3.38 12.56
C THR A 148 21.79 4.15 12.59
N PHE A 149 21.03 4.12 11.49
CA PHE A 149 19.81 4.90 11.31
C PHE A 149 18.67 4.51 12.28
N PRO A 150 18.15 3.26 12.30
CA PRO A 150 16.99 2.91 13.12
C PRO A 150 17.21 3.08 14.62
N GLN A 151 18.44 2.89 15.10
CA GLN A 151 18.80 3.05 16.51
C GLN A 151 18.69 4.50 17.00
N LYS A 152 18.87 5.48 16.11
CA LYS A 152 18.71 6.91 16.41
C LYS A 152 17.25 7.34 16.50
N ILE A 153 16.34 6.61 15.83
CA ILE A 153 14.93 7.01 15.72
C ILE A 153 14.10 6.42 16.87
N MET A 154 14.19 5.11 17.12
CA MET A 154 13.52 4.47 18.26
C MET A 154 14.17 3.13 18.60
N SER A 155 13.99 2.66 19.83
CA SER A 155 14.49 1.33 20.22
C SER A 155 13.74 0.20 19.50
N ARG A 156 14.42 -0.93 19.25
CA ARG A 156 13.82 -2.17 18.75
C ARG A 156 12.57 -2.55 19.55
N ASN A 157 12.68 -2.46 20.87
CA ASN A 157 11.61 -2.89 21.77
C ASN A 157 10.35 -2.04 21.59
N ARG A 158 10.51 -0.72 21.41
CA ARG A 158 9.42 0.21 21.14
C ARG A 158 8.84 -0.01 19.75
N PHE A 159 9.67 -0.15 18.72
CA PHE A 159 9.20 -0.43 17.35
C PHE A 159 8.33 -1.69 17.28
N GLU A 160 8.79 -2.79 17.85
CA GLU A 160 8.03 -4.05 17.88
C GLU A 160 6.76 -3.95 18.75
N LEU A 161 6.75 -3.13 19.81
CA LEU A 161 5.56 -2.84 20.60
C LEU A 161 4.52 -2.06 19.79
N LEU A 162 4.94 -0.99 19.10
CA LEU A 162 4.09 -0.23 18.18
C LEU A 162 3.54 -1.14 17.08
N LEU A 163 4.39 -1.94 16.44
CA LEU A 163 3.97 -2.91 15.43
C LEU A 163 2.94 -3.92 15.97
N ARG A 164 3.09 -4.34 17.24
CA ARG A 164 2.17 -5.27 17.91
C ARG A 164 0.83 -4.62 18.23
N MET A 165 0.81 -3.35 18.64
CA MET A 165 -0.40 -2.63 19.07
C MET A 165 -1.07 -1.81 17.97
N LEU A 166 -0.43 -1.61 16.82
CA LEU A 166 -0.93 -0.79 15.72
C LEU A 166 -2.37 -1.14 15.35
N HIS A 167 -3.23 -0.12 15.38
CA HIS A 167 -4.66 -0.24 15.18
C HIS A 167 -5.23 1.04 14.55
N PHE A 168 -6.39 0.95 13.89
CA PHE A 168 -6.94 2.05 13.08
C PHE A 168 -8.43 2.32 13.30
N ALA A 169 -9.11 1.56 14.17
CA ALA A 169 -10.52 1.75 14.50
C ALA A 169 -10.85 1.12 15.85
N ASP A 170 -11.86 1.63 16.55
CA ASP A 170 -12.29 1.03 17.81
C ASP A 170 -13.00 -0.31 17.55
N ASP A 171 -12.48 -1.40 18.12
CA ASP A 171 -13.05 -2.73 17.95
C ASP A 171 -14.47 -2.85 18.54
N ARG A 172 -14.86 -1.95 19.45
CA ARG A 172 -16.22 -1.87 20.01
C ARG A 172 -17.26 -1.41 18.99
N ASN A 173 -16.84 -0.71 17.94
CA ASN A 173 -17.74 -0.21 16.89
C ASN A 173 -18.04 -1.25 15.81
N SER A 174 -17.52 -2.47 15.93
CA SER A 174 -17.78 -3.55 14.99
C SER A 174 -19.21 -4.06 15.12
N ASN A 175 -20.05 -3.74 14.15
CA ASN A 175 -21.39 -4.32 13.98
C ASN A 175 -21.39 -5.69 13.28
N GLY A 176 -20.21 -6.23 12.93
CA GLY A 176 -20.06 -7.52 12.25
C GLY A 176 -20.43 -7.55 10.76
N SER A 177 -21.03 -6.48 10.23
CA SER A 177 -21.44 -6.41 8.82
C SER A 177 -20.32 -5.91 7.90
N ASN A 178 -19.47 -4.98 8.36
CA ASN A 178 -18.32 -4.49 7.59
C ASN A 178 -17.05 -5.30 7.91
N ARG A 179 -16.60 -6.14 6.97
CA ARG A 179 -15.34 -6.91 7.10
C ARG A 179 -14.07 -6.04 7.11
N LEU A 180 -14.15 -4.82 6.60
CA LEU A 180 -13.05 -3.85 6.52
C LEU A 180 -13.02 -2.86 7.68
N PHE A 181 -13.92 -2.97 8.67
CA PHE A 181 -14.08 -1.97 9.74
C PHE A 181 -12.75 -1.57 10.41
N LYS A 182 -11.81 -2.51 10.59
CA LYS A 182 -10.50 -2.29 11.21
C LYS A 182 -9.58 -1.33 10.45
N ILE A 183 -9.89 -1.00 9.21
CA ILE A 183 -9.06 -0.17 8.33
C ILE A 183 -9.88 0.81 7.49
N GLN A 184 -11.22 0.74 7.56
CA GLN A 184 -12.13 1.58 6.78
C GLN A 184 -11.80 3.08 6.89
N PRO A 185 -11.52 3.66 8.09
CA PRO A 185 -11.20 5.08 8.19
C PRO A 185 -9.98 5.50 7.35
N VAL A 186 -8.98 4.63 7.25
CA VAL A 186 -7.78 4.86 6.43
C VAL A 186 -8.13 4.77 4.94
N ILE A 187 -8.93 3.77 4.53
CA ILE A 187 -9.36 3.62 3.14
C ILE A 187 -10.14 4.86 2.68
N ASP A 188 -11.13 5.28 3.47
CA ASP A 188 -12.02 6.39 3.14
C ASP A 188 -11.24 7.70 3.01
N THR A 189 -10.33 7.97 3.96
CA THR A 189 -9.49 9.17 3.93
C THR A 189 -8.59 9.20 2.69
N LEU A 190 -7.96 8.07 2.36
CA LEU A 190 -7.07 7.98 1.21
C LEU A 190 -7.82 8.09 -0.11
N GLU A 191 -8.95 7.40 -0.27
CA GLU A 191 -9.75 7.47 -1.50
C GLU A 191 -10.30 8.89 -1.72
N MET A 192 -10.79 9.53 -0.66
CA MET A 192 -11.22 10.93 -0.72
C MET A 192 -10.08 11.83 -1.20
N ASN A 193 -8.88 11.69 -0.65
CA ASN A 193 -7.75 12.53 -1.02
C ASN A 193 -7.20 12.21 -2.42
N PHE A 194 -7.21 10.94 -2.85
CA PHE A 194 -6.79 10.55 -4.20
C PHE A 194 -7.62 11.22 -5.28
N LYS A 195 -8.93 11.39 -5.03
CA LYS A 195 -9.86 12.08 -5.92
C LYS A 195 -9.79 13.60 -5.79
N LYS A 196 -9.57 14.10 -4.58
CA LYS A 196 -9.53 15.55 -4.29
C LYS A 196 -8.36 16.26 -4.98
N TYR A 197 -7.17 15.67 -4.97
CA TYR A 197 -5.95 16.38 -5.40
C TYR A 197 -5.50 16.03 -6.83
N TYR A 198 -6.17 15.12 -7.52
CA TYR A 198 -5.75 14.69 -8.85
C TYR A 198 -6.94 14.38 -9.75
N ASN A 199 -7.03 15.09 -10.87
CA ASN A 199 -7.99 14.82 -11.92
C ASN A 199 -7.46 13.71 -12.86
N PRO A 200 -8.26 12.66 -13.11
CA PRO A 200 -7.83 11.52 -13.90
C PRO A 200 -7.63 11.88 -15.38
N THR A 201 -6.76 11.12 -16.06
CA THR A 201 -6.51 11.25 -17.50
C THR A 201 -7.67 10.71 -18.35
N LYS A 202 -7.67 11.03 -19.65
CA LYS A 202 -8.64 10.47 -20.61
C LYS A 202 -8.73 8.94 -20.53
N ASP A 203 -7.58 8.30 -20.56
CA ASP A 203 -7.45 6.85 -20.59
C ASP A 203 -7.25 6.31 -19.16
N MET A 204 -8.11 5.37 -18.79
CA MET A 204 -8.21 4.79 -17.45
C MET A 204 -8.26 3.27 -17.54
N CYS A 205 -7.68 2.56 -16.57
CA CYS A 205 -7.68 1.09 -16.56
C CYS A 205 -8.21 0.53 -15.24
N ILE A 206 -9.05 -0.51 -15.33
CA ILE A 206 -9.43 -1.34 -14.18
C ILE A 206 -8.82 -2.72 -14.31
N ASP A 207 -8.11 -3.13 -13.27
CA ASP A 207 -7.57 -4.47 -13.12
C ASP A 207 -7.38 -4.81 -11.62
N GLU A 208 -7.04 -6.05 -11.36
CA GLU A 208 -6.73 -6.62 -10.07
C GLU A 208 -5.27 -6.40 -9.63
N SER A 209 -5.10 -5.91 -8.41
CA SER A 209 -3.86 -6.04 -7.64
C SER A 209 -4.02 -7.06 -6.50
N LEU A 210 -2.91 -7.63 -6.04
CA LEU A 210 -2.90 -8.63 -4.97
C LEU A 210 -1.86 -8.32 -3.90
N ILE A 211 -2.32 -8.08 -2.68
CA ILE A 211 -1.42 -7.90 -1.52
C ILE A 211 -1.05 -9.26 -0.96
N PRO A 212 0.22 -9.68 -0.98
CA PRO A 212 0.61 -11.02 -0.55
C PRO A 212 0.27 -11.28 0.92
N PHE A 213 -0.62 -12.22 1.21
CA PHE A 213 -1.01 -12.54 2.57
C PHE A 213 -1.42 -14.01 2.70
N ARG A 214 -0.77 -14.73 3.63
CA ARG A 214 -1.03 -16.14 3.90
C ARG A 214 -1.74 -16.40 5.23
N GLY A 215 -1.92 -15.38 6.06
CA GLY A 215 -2.62 -15.51 7.35
C GLY A 215 -4.10 -15.88 7.18
N ARG A 216 -4.76 -16.16 8.31
CA ARG A 216 -6.18 -16.52 8.35
C ARG A 216 -7.05 -15.28 8.14
N ILE A 217 -7.81 -15.26 7.06
CA ILE A 217 -8.80 -14.24 6.73
C ILE A 217 -9.85 -14.85 5.80
N ILE A 218 -11.13 -14.53 6.02
CA ILE A 218 -12.26 -15.17 5.32
C ILE A 218 -12.30 -14.85 3.82
N PHE A 219 -11.73 -13.72 3.38
CA PHE A 219 -11.75 -13.26 2.00
C PHE A 219 -10.38 -13.30 1.31
N ARG A 220 -9.48 -14.17 1.80
CA ARG A 220 -8.22 -14.46 1.09
C ARG A 220 -8.53 -14.99 -0.31
N GLN A 221 -7.79 -14.52 -1.31
CA GLN A 221 -7.94 -14.96 -2.69
C GLN A 221 -6.70 -15.71 -3.17
N TYR A 222 -6.93 -16.62 -4.11
CA TYR A 222 -5.88 -17.31 -4.87
C TYR A 222 -5.93 -16.85 -6.32
N LEU A 223 -4.86 -16.22 -6.81
CA LEU A 223 -4.73 -15.78 -8.20
C LEU A 223 -3.54 -16.50 -8.83
N LYS A 224 -3.83 -17.51 -9.67
CA LYS A 224 -2.81 -18.40 -10.28
C LYS A 224 -1.76 -17.64 -11.09
N GLN A 225 -2.18 -16.57 -11.78
CA GLN A 225 -1.35 -15.78 -12.70
C GLN A 225 -0.45 -14.74 -11.99
N LYS A 226 -0.66 -14.48 -10.69
CA LYS A 226 0.15 -13.49 -9.96
C LYS A 226 1.38 -14.15 -9.32
N ARG A 227 2.51 -13.43 -9.28
CA ARG A 227 3.79 -13.90 -8.67
C ARG A 227 3.58 -14.45 -7.26
N HIS A 228 2.89 -13.69 -6.42
CA HIS A 228 2.38 -14.18 -5.15
C HIS A 228 0.96 -14.65 -5.37
N LYS A 229 0.69 -15.94 -5.19
CA LYS A 229 -0.62 -16.49 -5.54
C LYS A 229 -1.69 -16.28 -4.48
N TYR A 230 -1.32 -16.07 -3.20
CA TYR A 230 -2.27 -15.91 -2.09
C TYR A 230 -2.22 -14.51 -1.50
N GLY A 231 -3.37 -13.87 -1.32
CA GLY A 231 -3.42 -12.53 -0.78
C GLY A 231 -4.79 -11.92 -0.62
N VAL A 232 -4.80 -10.61 -0.34
CA VAL A 232 -6.00 -9.77 -0.35
C VAL A 232 -6.11 -9.13 -1.74
N LYS A 233 -7.19 -9.45 -2.46
CA LYS A 233 -7.48 -8.92 -3.80
C LYS A 233 -7.99 -7.49 -3.68
N ILE A 234 -7.46 -6.59 -4.50
CA ILE A 234 -7.89 -5.19 -4.61
C ILE A 234 -8.21 -4.93 -6.08
N PHE A 235 -9.34 -4.31 -6.34
CA PHE A 235 -9.69 -3.73 -7.62
C PHE A 235 -9.15 -2.31 -7.65
N LYS A 236 -8.31 -1.97 -8.64
CA LYS A 236 -7.77 -0.62 -8.79
C LYS A 236 -8.28 0.00 -10.08
N LEU A 237 -8.60 1.29 -10.02
CA LEU A 237 -8.83 2.15 -11.16
C LEU A 237 -7.64 3.11 -11.28
N CYS A 238 -6.84 2.95 -12.33
CA CYS A 238 -5.59 3.68 -12.51
C CYS A 238 -5.57 4.54 -13.78
N CYS A 239 -4.89 5.68 -13.71
CA CYS A 239 -4.52 6.50 -14.87
C CYS A 239 -3.33 5.87 -15.61
N GLU A 240 -3.05 6.31 -16.84
CA GLU A 240 -1.92 5.83 -17.66
C GLU A 240 -0.56 5.88 -16.93
N SER A 241 -0.33 6.90 -16.11
CA SER A 241 0.88 7.07 -15.30
C SER A 241 1.06 6.04 -14.18
N GLY A 242 0.06 5.19 -13.93
CA GLY A 242 0.00 4.27 -12.80
C GLY A 242 -0.58 4.87 -11.52
N TYR A 243 -1.06 6.12 -11.57
CA TYR A 243 -1.75 6.78 -10.47
C TYR A 243 -3.04 6.04 -10.12
N THR A 244 -3.20 5.63 -8.87
CA THR A 244 -4.42 4.95 -8.39
C THR A 244 -5.45 6.00 -8.01
N TYR A 245 -6.51 6.14 -8.80
CA TYR A 245 -7.58 7.11 -8.59
C TYR A 245 -8.64 6.62 -7.60
N ALA A 246 -9.05 5.35 -7.74
CA ALA A 246 -9.97 4.70 -6.83
C ALA A 246 -9.59 3.23 -6.64
N LEU A 247 -9.99 2.65 -5.51
CA LEU A 247 -9.76 1.24 -5.23
C LEU A 247 -10.91 0.64 -4.43
N ARG A 248 -11.07 -0.67 -4.55
CA ARG A 248 -12.02 -1.43 -3.75
C ARG A 248 -11.41 -2.74 -3.30
N VAL A 249 -11.43 -3.00 -2.00
CA VAL A 249 -10.93 -4.27 -1.43
C VAL A 249 -12.01 -5.34 -1.58
N TYR A 250 -11.65 -6.49 -2.12
CA TYR A 250 -12.56 -7.63 -2.19
C TYR A 250 -12.81 -8.20 -0.79
N THR A 251 -14.07 -8.30 -0.38
CA THR A 251 -14.44 -8.75 0.98
C THR A 251 -15.15 -10.10 1.02
N GLY A 252 -15.33 -10.80 -0.12
CA GLY A 252 -15.88 -12.16 -0.18
C GLY A 252 -17.36 -12.24 -0.55
N LYS A 253 -17.74 -13.29 -1.31
CA LYS A 253 -19.08 -13.48 -1.91
C LYS A 253 -20.29 -13.38 -0.96
N ALA A 254 -20.15 -13.72 0.32
CA ALA A 254 -21.30 -13.88 1.25
C ALA A 254 -21.97 -12.58 1.73
N LEU A 255 -21.23 -11.47 1.84
CA LEU A 255 -21.79 -10.16 2.25
C LEU A 255 -22.16 -9.27 1.06
N GLU A 256 -21.76 -9.65 -0.14
CA GLU A 256 -21.88 -8.83 -1.34
C GLU A 256 -22.63 -9.55 -2.45
N LYS A 257 -23.63 -10.39 -2.11
CA LYS A 257 -24.42 -11.18 -3.08
C LYS A 257 -25.03 -10.30 -4.19
N GLU A 258 -25.32 -9.04 -3.90
CA GLU A 258 -25.83 -8.08 -4.86
C GLU A 258 -24.78 -7.12 -5.43
N ASN A 259 -23.56 -7.02 -4.89
CA ASN A 259 -22.60 -5.93 -5.20
C ASN A 259 -21.22 -6.38 -5.74
N THR A 260 -21.08 -7.64 -6.19
CA THR A 260 -19.80 -8.23 -6.66
C THR A 260 -19.76 -8.62 -8.13
N THR A 261 -20.81 -8.38 -8.91
CA THR A 261 -20.70 -8.61 -10.35
C THR A 261 -19.60 -7.70 -10.93
N PRO A 262 -18.84 -8.17 -11.93
CA PRO A 262 -17.79 -7.35 -12.53
C PRO A 262 -18.32 -5.99 -13.00
N THR A 263 -19.53 -5.98 -13.59
CA THR A 263 -20.25 -4.77 -14.00
C THR A 263 -20.46 -3.80 -12.84
N LYS A 264 -20.99 -4.24 -11.69
CA LYS A 264 -21.24 -3.38 -10.54
C LYS A 264 -19.95 -2.84 -9.91
N ILE A 265 -18.88 -3.63 -9.91
CA ILE A 265 -17.56 -3.18 -9.43
C ILE A 265 -17.05 -2.04 -10.32
N VAL A 266 -17.10 -2.22 -11.64
CA VAL A 266 -16.66 -1.19 -12.60
C VAL A 266 -17.49 0.08 -12.46
N MET A 267 -18.82 -0.03 -12.46
CA MET A 267 -19.72 1.11 -12.30
C MET A 267 -19.51 1.84 -10.97
N SER A 268 -19.20 1.11 -9.89
CA SER A 268 -18.90 1.70 -8.58
C SER A 268 -17.59 2.48 -8.58
N LEU A 269 -16.54 1.96 -9.22
CA LEU A 269 -15.23 2.62 -9.29
C LEU A 269 -15.26 3.85 -10.21
N CYS A 270 -16.08 3.82 -11.27
CA CYS A 270 -16.13 4.87 -12.29
C CYS A 270 -17.14 5.99 -11.98
N ARG A 271 -17.80 6.00 -10.82
CA ARG A 271 -18.90 6.94 -10.52
C ARG A 271 -18.53 8.40 -10.77
N ASP A 272 -17.31 8.79 -10.41
CA ASP A 272 -16.81 10.16 -10.54
C ASP A 272 -16.30 10.50 -11.96
N LEU A 273 -16.35 9.53 -12.88
CA LEU A 273 -15.90 9.65 -14.28
C LEU A 273 -17.06 9.78 -15.27
N PHE A 274 -18.32 9.62 -14.82
CA PHE A 274 -19.49 9.68 -15.70
C PHE A 274 -19.61 11.04 -16.37
N ASP A 275 -20.04 11.05 -17.62
CA ASP A 275 -20.35 12.28 -18.37
C ASP A 275 -19.13 13.16 -18.70
N LYS A 276 -17.94 12.55 -18.68
CA LYS A 276 -16.67 13.24 -18.95
C LYS A 276 -15.92 12.78 -20.20
N GLY A 277 -16.37 11.73 -20.89
CA GLY A 277 -15.74 11.26 -22.12
C GLY A 277 -14.49 10.39 -21.94
N HIS A 278 -14.30 9.78 -20.76
CA HIS A 278 -13.16 8.89 -20.51
C HIS A 278 -13.21 7.63 -21.39
N THR A 279 -12.04 7.02 -21.63
CA THR A 279 -11.92 5.68 -22.19
C THR A 279 -11.45 4.72 -21.10
N LEU A 280 -12.24 3.68 -20.85
CA LEU A 280 -11.97 2.65 -19.86
C LEU A 280 -11.42 1.38 -20.51
N TYR A 281 -10.26 0.94 -20.04
CA TYR A 281 -9.59 -0.29 -20.45
C TYR A 281 -9.78 -1.37 -19.40
N THR A 282 -10.32 -2.53 -19.78
CA THR A 282 -10.59 -3.62 -18.83
C THR A 282 -10.20 -5.00 -19.34
N GLY A 283 -9.84 -5.89 -18.41
CA GLY A 283 -9.57 -7.29 -18.71
C GLY A 283 -10.83 -8.13 -18.93
N ASN A 284 -10.65 -9.33 -19.47
CA ASN A 284 -11.74 -10.24 -19.85
C ASN A 284 -12.71 -10.65 -18.74
N TRP A 285 -12.33 -10.51 -17.47
CA TRP A 285 -13.20 -10.77 -16.32
C TRP A 285 -14.28 -9.68 -16.17
N TYR A 286 -14.00 -8.45 -16.60
CA TYR A 286 -14.91 -7.32 -16.54
C TYR A 286 -15.71 -7.12 -17.81
N THR A 287 -15.07 -7.25 -18.97
CA THR A 287 -15.68 -6.93 -20.27
C THR A 287 -16.89 -7.81 -20.57
N SER A 288 -18.02 -7.17 -20.85
CA SER A 288 -19.27 -7.77 -21.32
C SER A 288 -20.07 -6.74 -22.13
N LEU A 289 -21.06 -7.21 -22.90
CA LEU A 289 -22.01 -6.33 -23.59
C LEU A 289 -22.82 -5.48 -22.61
N GLU A 290 -23.35 -6.09 -21.56
CA GLU A 290 -24.07 -5.39 -20.47
C GLU A 290 -23.25 -4.22 -19.90
N LEU A 291 -21.94 -4.41 -19.69
CA LEU A 291 -21.08 -3.33 -19.18
C LEU A 291 -20.87 -2.23 -20.23
N ALA A 292 -20.67 -2.61 -21.50
CA ALA A 292 -20.50 -1.67 -22.60
C ALA A 292 -21.70 -0.74 -22.73
N GLU A 293 -22.91 -1.29 -22.74
CA GLU A 293 -24.17 -0.54 -22.83
C GLU A 293 -24.33 0.44 -21.66
N LYS A 294 -24.07 -0.03 -20.44
CA LYS A 294 -24.14 0.81 -19.23
C LYS A 294 -23.13 1.96 -19.23
N LEU A 295 -21.93 1.74 -19.76
CA LEU A 295 -20.90 2.77 -19.85
C LEU A 295 -21.17 3.79 -20.96
N ILE A 296 -21.74 3.36 -22.09
CA ILE A 296 -22.22 4.27 -23.14
C ILE A 296 -23.26 5.24 -22.56
N ASN A 297 -24.23 4.73 -21.80
CA ASN A 297 -25.25 5.55 -21.11
C ASN A 297 -24.68 6.49 -20.04
N LYS A 298 -23.39 6.34 -19.71
CA LYS A 298 -22.63 7.21 -18.78
C LYS A 298 -21.51 7.96 -19.49
N ASN A 299 -21.55 8.04 -20.82
CA ASN A 299 -20.56 8.75 -21.65
C ASN A 299 -19.12 8.31 -21.33
N ILE A 300 -18.90 7.00 -21.19
CA ILE A 300 -17.58 6.38 -21.06
C ILE A 300 -17.41 5.36 -22.17
N HIS A 301 -16.31 5.44 -22.92
CA HIS A 301 -15.94 4.39 -23.85
C HIS A 301 -15.39 3.16 -23.12
N LEU A 302 -15.68 1.97 -23.62
CA LEU A 302 -15.11 0.71 -23.14
C LEU A 302 -14.21 0.11 -24.22
N VAL A 303 -13.05 -0.37 -23.81
CA VAL A 303 -12.13 -1.16 -24.63
C VAL A 303 -11.62 -2.31 -23.76
N GLY A 304 -11.81 -3.55 -24.21
CA GLY A 304 -11.40 -4.68 -23.39
C GLY A 304 -11.25 -5.97 -24.15
N THR A 305 -10.48 -6.88 -23.57
CA THR A 305 -10.49 -8.29 -24.01
C THR A 305 -11.80 -8.92 -23.60
N LEU A 306 -12.34 -9.82 -24.43
CA LEU A 306 -13.66 -10.39 -24.25
C LEU A 306 -13.55 -11.92 -24.19
N ARG A 307 -14.26 -12.57 -23.27
CA ARG A 307 -14.33 -14.04 -23.25
C ARG A 307 -15.34 -14.51 -24.29
N SER A 308 -15.00 -15.56 -25.04
CA SER A 308 -15.86 -16.14 -26.07
C SER A 308 -17.20 -16.64 -25.52
N ASN A 309 -17.23 -17.13 -24.28
CA ASN A 309 -18.42 -17.68 -23.62
C ASN A 309 -19.31 -16.62 -22.94
N ARG A 310 -19.13 -15.32 -23.20
CA ARG A 310 -20.05 -14.29 -22.71
C ARG A 310 -21.37 -14.33 -23.48
N GLN A 311 -22.46 -14.13 -22.76
CA GLN A 311 -23.79 -14.00 -23.34
C GLN A 311 -23.86 -12.78 -24.27
N GLY A 312 -24.63 -12.90 -25.36
CA GLY A 312 -24.87 -11.85 -26.35
C GLY A 312 -23.80 -11.70 -27.43
N ASN A 313 -22.64 -12.36 -27.29
CA ASN A 313 -21.60 -12.30 -28.30
C ASN A 313 -22.07 -12.89 -29.66
N PRO A 314 -21.71 -12.29 -30.80
CA PRO A 314 -22.12 -12.76 -32.12
C PRO A 314 -21.44 -14.08 -32.48
N GLN A 315 -22.23 -15.14 -32.69
CA GLN A 315 -21.71 -16.46 -33.05
C GLN A 315 -20.92 -16.46 -34.35
N GLN A 316 -21.28 -15.57 -35.29
CA GLN A 316 -20.55 -15.38 -36.55
C GLN A 316 -19.07 -15.00 -36.32
N VAL A 317 -18.79 -14.20 -35.29
CA VAL A 317 -17.42 -13.80 -34.92
C VAL A 317 -16.73 -14.92 -34.15
N ILE A 318 -17.40 -15.48 -33.13
CA ILE A 318 -16.79 -16.47 -32.23
C ILE A 318 -16.39 -17.74 -32.98
N SER A 319 -17.32 -18.29 -33.78
CA SER A 319 -17.15 -19.58 -34.45
C SER A 319 -16.21 -19.54 -35.66
N LYS A 320 -15.96 -18.36 -36.23
CA LYS A 320 -15.11 -18.21 -37.41
C LYS A 320 -13.68 -18.66 -37.10
N LYS A 321 -13.18 -19.61 -37.89
CA LYS A 321 -11.75 -19.99 -37.91
C LYS A 321 -11.00 -19.00 -38.79
N LEU A 322 -10.00 -18.34 -38.22
CA LEU A 322 -9.15 -17.37 -38.90
C LEU A 322 -7.78 -17.98 -39.21
N LYS A 323 -7.12 -17.50 -40.26
CA LYS A 323 -5.67 -17.64 -40.48
C LYS A 323 -4.93 -16.50 -39.77
N ARG A 324 -3.63 -16.68 -39.55
CA ARG A 324 -2.81 -15.67 -38.88
C ARG A 324 -2.81 -14.36 -39.67
N GLY A 325 -3.05 -13.25 -38.98
CA GLY A 325 -3.20 -11.91 -39.54
C GLY A 325 -4.64 -11.54 -39.87
N GLU A 326 -5.54 -12.51 -40.04
CA GLU A 326 -6.94 -12.22 -40.39
C GLU A 326 -7.74 -11.67 -39.20
N ILE A 327 -8.74 -10.86 -39.53
CA ILE A 327 -9.74 -10.33 -38.60
C ILE A 327 -11.14 -10.68 -39.07
N ILE A 328 -12.06 -10.76 -38.12
CA ILE A 328 -13.50 -10.67 -38.36
C ILE A 328 -14.08 -9.78 -37.27
N ALA A 329 -14.98 -8.88 -37.63
CA ALA A 329 -15.63 -7.99 -36.69
C ALA A 329 -17.11 -7.86 -37.02
N LYS A 330 -17.92 -7.60 -36.00
CA LYS A 330 -19.32 -7.24 -36.13
C LYS A 330 -19.63 -6.07 -35.21
N GLU A 331 -20.57 -5.25 -35.64
CA GLU A 331 -21.06 -4.07 -34.94
C GLU A 331 -22.57 -4.22 -34.69
N ASN A 332 -23.04 -3.80 -33.51
CA ASN A 332 -24.46 -3.77 -33.20
C ASN A 332 -25.05 -2.37 -33.45
N LYS A 333 -26.38 -2.24 -33.32
CA LYS A 333 -27.10 -0.96 -33.52
C LYS A 333 -26.64 0.20 -32.62
N GLN A 334 -25.98 -0.09 -31.50
CA GLN A 334 -25.44 0.92 -30.58
C GLN A 334 -23.99 1.30 -30.88
N GLY A 335 -23.41 0.77 -31.96
CA GLY A 335 -22.02 1.05 -32.33
C GLY A 335 -20.98 0.27 -31.50
N ILE A 336 -21.40 -0.81 -30.83
CA ILE A 336 -20.49 -1.69 -30.10
C ILE A 336 -19.88 -2.66 -31.09
N THR A 337 -18.56 -2.62 -31.23
CA THR A 337 -17.82 -3.50 -32.12
C THR A 337 -17.19 -4.65 -31.32
N ILE A 338 -17.45 -5.89 -31.74
CA ILE A 338 -16.73 -7.08 -31.30
C ILE A 338 -15.85 -7.56 -32.44
N LEU A 339 -14.54 -7.65 -32.17
CA LEU A 339 -13.53 -8.03 -33.15
C LEU A 339 -12.76 -9.25 -32.66
N LYS A 340 -12.59 -10.23 -33.55
CA LYS A 340 -11.72 -11.38 -33.38
C LYS A 340 -10.54 -11.24 -34.35
N TRP A 341 -9.33 -11.31 -33.81
CA TRP A 341 -8.10 -11.24 -34.58
C TRP A 341 -7.22 -12.43 -34.26
N LYS A 342 -6.54 -13.00 -35.26
CA LYS A 342 -5.61 -14.09 -35.03
C LYS A 342 -4.17 -13.64 -35.19
N ASP A 343 -3.41 -13.62 -34.10
CA ASP A 343 -1.94 -13.63 -34.16
C ASP A 343 -1.44 -15.07 -34.02
N LYS A 344 -0.79 -15.42 -32.90
CA LYS A 344 -0.48 -16.82 -32.57
C LYS A 344 -1.71 -17.57 -32.06
N ARG A 345 -2.63 -16.84 -31.43
CA ARG A 345 -3.91 -17.32 -30.90
C ARG A 345 -5.01 -16.36 -31.32
N ASP A 346 -6.24 -16.86 -31.25
CA ASP A 346 -7.43 -16.05 -31.47
C ASP A 346 -7.61 -15.13 -30.27
N ILE A 347 -7.58 -13.82 -30.52
CA ILE A 347 -7.82 -12.77 -29.53
C ILE A 347 -9.19 -12.17 -29.82
N LEU A 348 -10.04 -12.10 -28.80
CA LEU A 348 -11.36 -11.49 -28.89
C LEU A 348 -11.40 -10.20 -28.07
N VAL A 349 -11.89 -9.12 -28.67
CA VAL A 349 -12.00 -7.81 -28.04
C VAL A 349 -13.36 -7.18 -28.29
N LEU A 350 -13.76 -6.32 -27.37
CA LEU A 350 -14.94 -5.48 -27.46
C LEU A 350 -14.51 -4.03 -27.37
N SER A 351 -15.07 -3.17 -28.22
CA SER A 351 -14.89 -1.74 -28.14
C SER A 351 -16.17 -0.96 -28.44
N THR A 352 -16.35 0.17 -27.76
CA THR A 352 -17.38 1.18 -28.07
C THR A 352 -16.77 2.44 -28.69
N LYS A 353 -15.54 2.35 -29.23
CA LYS A 353 -14.76 3.50 -29.72
C LYS A 353 -14.09 3.25 -31.07
N HIS A 354 -13.84 2.01 -31.42
CA HIS A 354 -13.13 1.64 -32.64
C HIS A 354 -13.99 0.74 -33.52
N SER A 355 -13.68 0.71 -34.81
CA SER A 355 -14.29 -0.19 -35.79
C SER A 355 -13.33 -1.36 -36.07
N SER A 356 -13.13 -1.72 -37.34
CA SER A 356 -12.25 -2.80 -37.80
C SER A 356 -10.92 -2.31 -38.39
N GLU A 357 -10.47 -1.10 -38.06
CA GLU A 357 -9.26 -0.50 -38.64
C GLU A 357 -7.99 -1.28 -38.25
N MET A 358 -7.09 -1.41 -39.23
CA MET A 358 -5.78 -2.04 -39.09
C MET A 358 -4.69 -0.99 -39.26
N VAL A 359 -3.67 -1.04 -38.41
CA VAL A 359 -2.52 -0.13 -38.42
C VAL A 359 -1.20 -0.87 -38.50
N ASN A 360 -0.25 -0.27 -39.19
CA ASN A 360 1.13 -0.75 -39.21
C ASN A 360 1.82 -0.38 -37.91
N VAL A 361 2.34 -1.40 -37.21
CA VAL A 361 3.12 -1.23 -35.99
C VAL A 361 4.55 -1.65 -36.27
N GLU A 362 5.48 -0.72 -36.07
CA GLU A 362 6.92 -0.99 -36.11
C GLU A 362 7.32 -1.81 -34.87
N SER A 363 7.86 -3.00 -35.10
CA SER A 363 8.59 -3.77 -34.10
C SER A 363 10.08 -3.72 -34.43
N ARG A 364 10.96 -3.93 -33.44
CA ARG A 364 12.45 -3.90 -33.56
C ARG A 364 13.06 -4.73 -34.70
N SER A 365 12.27 -5.54 -35.39
CA SER A 365 12.72 -6.44 -36.45
C SER A 365 11.70 -6.65 -37.59
N GLU A 366 10.44 -6.20 -37.47
CA GLU A 366 9.39 -6.48 -38.49
C GLU A 366 8.28 -5.42 -38.46
N HIS A 367 7.72 -5.09 -39.63
CA HIS A 367 6.45 -4.37 -39.75
C HIS A 367 5.29 -5.35 -39.56
N LYS A 368 4.40 -5.08 -38.60
CA LYS A 368 3.23 -5.94 -38.35
C LYS A 368 1.94 -5.14 -38.41
N LEU A 369 1.03 -5.58 -39.26
CA LEU A 369 -0.34 -5.07 -39.32
C LEU A 369 -1.12 -5.60 -38.10
N LYS A 370 -1.71 -4.69 -37.30
CA LYS A 370 -2.48 -5.02 -36.11
C LYS A 370 -3.77 -4.21 -36.05
N PRO A 371 -4.86 -4.73 -35.45
CA PRO A 371 -6.07 -3.94 -35.24
C PRO A 371 -5.78 -2.74 -34.33
N GLN A 372 -6.31 -1.56 -34.65
CA GLN A 372 -6.15 -0.36 -33.83
C GLN A 372 -6.63 -0.58 -32.39
N ILE A 373 -7.75 -1.30 -32.21
CA ILE A 373 -8.27 -1.72 -30.90
C ILE A 373 -7.18 -2.37 -30.03
N ILE A 374 -6.39 -3.26 -30.63
CA ILE A 374 -5.36 -4.03 -29.92
C ILE A 374 -4.19 -3.13 -29.53
N VAL A 375 -3.82 -2.17 -30.38
CA VAL A 375 -2.76 -1.20 -30.09
C VAL A 375 -3.16 -0.35 -28.89
N ASP A 376 -4.34 0.25 -28.92
CA ASP A 376 -4.82 1.11 -27.84
C ASP A 376 -5.12 0.32 -26.56
N TYR A 377 -5.65 -0.90 -26.67
CA TYR A 377 -5.81 -1.78 -25.51
C TYR A 377 -4.49 -2.10 -24.82
N ASN A 378 -3.43 -2.40 -25.59
CA ASN A 378 -2.12 -2.68 -25.00
C ASN A 378 -1.48 -1.47 -24.33
N ARG A 379 -1.73 -0.25 -24.84
CA ARG A 379 -1.32 0.99 -24.17
C ARG A 379 -2.09 1.18 -22.87
N GLY A 380 -3.43 1.17 -22.94
CA GLY A 380 -4.29 1.47 -21.79
C GLY A 380 -4.19 0.45 -20.66
N LYS A 381 -4.11 -0.85 -20.97
CA LYS A 381 -4.02 -1.90 -19.93
C LYS A 381 -2.77 -1.79 -19.06
N ALA A 382 -1.71 -1.14 -19.54
CA ALA A 382 -0.42 -1.09 -18.86
C ALA A 382 -0.45 -0.28 -17.55
N ALA A 383 -1.44 0.60 -17.37
CA ALA A 383 -1.57 1.47 -16.20
C ALA A 383 -1.51 0.73 -14.85
N VAL A 384 -2.33 -0.32 -14.65
CA VAL A 384 -2.32 -1.07 -13.38
C VAL A 384 -1.04 -1.88 -13.22
N TYR A 385 -0.50 -2.45 -14.31
CA TYR A 385 0.79 -3.15 -14.28
C TYR A 385 1.93 -2.22 -13.89
N LEU A 386 1.96 -0.99 -14.40
CA LEU A 386 2.94 0.03 -14.03
C LEU A 386 2.80 0.38 -12.54
N SER A 387 1.58 0.55 -12.04
CA SER A 387 1.33 0.78 -10.61
C SER A 387 1.89 -0.35 -9.74
N ASP A 388 1.59 -1.60 -10.08
CA ASP A 388 2.06 -2.78 -9.33
C ASP A 388 3.59 -2.95 -9.44
N GLN A 389 4.18 -2.67 -10.62
CA GLN A 389 5.63 -2.70 -10.82
C GLN A 389 6.33 -1.64 -9.97
N MET A 390 5.84 -0.39 -9.99
CA MET A 390 6.42 0.70 -9.23
C MET A 390 6.34 0.47 -7.72
N ASN A 391 5.27 -0.17 -7.25
CA ASN A 391 5.11 -0.60 -5.86
C ASN A 391 5.99 -1.80 -5.46
N ALA A 392 6.52 -2.55 -6.42
CA ALA A 392 7.44 -3.66 -6.14
C ALA A 392 8.86 -3.17 -5.81
N TYR A 393 9.27 -2.01 -6.34
CA TYR A 393 10.56 -1.39 -6.02
C TYR A 393 10.57 -0.89 -4.58
N ASN A 394 11.59 -1.31 -3.81
CA ASN A 394 11.79 -0.94 -2.41
C ASN A 394 10.55 -1.17 -1.52
N ASN A 395 9.81 -2.25 -1.80
CA ASN A 395 8.55 -2.52 -1.15
C ASN A 395 8.75 -2.74 0.38
N PRO A 396 8.08 -1.95 1.25
CA PRO A 396 8.22 -1.97 2.71
C PRO A 396 7.34 -3.03 3.41
N LEU A 397 6.59 -3.84 2.66
CA LEU A 397 5.71 -4.86 3.24
C LEU A 397 6.51 -5.92 4.00
N CYS A 398 6.29 -5.93 5.31
CA CYS A 398 6.85 -6.93 6.20
C CYS A 398 5.92 -8.14 6.38
N LYS A 399 6.47 -9.26 6.88
CA LYS A 399 5.64 -10.39 7.35
C LYS A 399 4.76 -9.90 8.51
N SER A 400 3.44 -10.03 8.37
CA SER A 400 2.47 -9.66 9.39
C SER A 400 1.43 -10.77 9.54
N MET A 401 1.04 -11.04 10.78
CA MET A 401 -0.05 -11.97 11.09
C MET A 401 -1.43 -11.31 10.98
N LYS A 402 -1.49 -9.98 10.97
CA LYS A 402 -2.73 -9.20 10.93
C LYS A 402 -2.91 -8.57 9.54
N TRP A 403 -3.99 -8.94 8.86
CA TRP A 403 -4.27 -8.55 7.49
C TRP A 403 -4.42 -7.02 7.33
N TYR A 404 -5.11 -6.37 8.26
CA TYR A 404 -5.42 -4.94 8.18
C TYR A 404 -4.17 -4.06 8.32
N ARG A 405 -3.18 -4.48 9.12
CA ARG A 405 -1.87 -3.81 9.19
C ARG A 405 -1.12 -3.93 7.87
N LYS A 406 -1.19 -5.10 7.23
CA LYS A 406 -0.53 -5.31 5.95
C LYS A 406 -1.19 -4.48 4.85
N LEU A 407 -2.51 -4.39 4.86
CA LEU A 407 -3.27 -3.52 3.97
C LEU A 407 -2.93 -2.04 4.24
N ALA A 408 -2.84 -1.60 5.50
CA ALA A 408 -2.42 -0.26 5.85
C ALA A 408 -1.03 0.09 5.30
N PHE A 409 -0.05 -0.82 5.43
CA PHE A 409 1.29 -0.61 4.87
C PHE A 409 1.28 -0.52 3.33
N GLU A 410 0.47 -1.33 2.65
CA GLU A 410 0.32 -1.21 1.20
C GLU A 410 -0.30 0.14 0.81
N LEU A 411 -1.35 0.56 1.49
CA LEU A 411 -2.04 1.80 1.15
C LEU A 411 -1.18 3.01 1.47
N LEU A 412 -0.71 3.13 2.73
CA LEU A 412 0.04 4.29 3.22
C LEU A 412 1.46 4.40 2.67
N LEU A 413 2.15 3.29 2.39
CA LEU A 413 3.60 3.30 2.08
C LEU A 413 3.95 2.83 0.66
N ASN A 414 2.99 2.28 -0.08
CA ASN A 414 3.16 1.95 -1.50
C ASN A 414 2.24 2.80 -2.36
N THR A 415 0.92 2.57 -2.27
CA THR A 415 -0.05 3.21 -3.17
C THR A 415 -0.02 4.74 -3.02
N THR A 416 -0.10 5.25 -1.79
CA THR A 416 -0.03 6.70 -1.57
C THR A 416 1.33 7.29 -1.92
N VAL A 417 2.43 6.59 -1.65
CA VAL A 417 3.78 7.06 -2.00
C VAL A 417 3.93 7.18 -3.52
N LEU A 418 3.41 6.21 -4.28
CA LEU A 418 3.41 6.27 -5.74
C LEU A 418 2.53 7.42 -6.27
N ASN A 419 1.33 7.59 -5.72
CA ASN A 419 0.47 8.73 -6.07
C ASN A 419 1.16 10.07 -5.77
N SER A 420 1.83 10.18 -4.62
CA SER A 420 2.61 11.37 -4.23
C SER A 420 3.79 11.63 -5.16
N TYR A 421 4.48 10.56 -5.60
CA TYR A 421 5.58 10.62 -6.55
C TYR A 421 5.12 11.11 -7.92
N ILE A 422 4.01 10.58 -8.43
CA ILE A 422 3.41 11.03 -9.70
C ILE A 422 3.02 12.50 -9.59
N LEU A 423 2.35 12.86 -8.49
CA LEU A 423 1.95 14.24 -8.23
C LEU A 423 3.14 15.20 -8.19
N TYR A 424 4.21 14.84 -7.48
CA TYR A 424 5.43 15.64 -7.41
C TYR A 424 6.05 15.86 -8.80
N LYS A 425 6.12 14.81 -9.63
CA LYS A 425 6.64 14.91 -11.00
C LYS A 425 5.77 15.80 -11.87
N ASP A 426 4.45 15.72 -11.71
CA ASP A 426 3.52 16.52 -12.49
C ASP A 426 3.59 18.01 -12.12
N ILE A 427 3.78 18.35 -10.84
CA ILE A 427 3.89 19.74 -10.37
C ILE A 427 5.26 20.33 -10.70
N THR A 428 6.33 19.65 -10.33
CA THR A 428 7.69 20.21 -10.40
C THR A 428 8.34 20.03 -11.76
N LYS A 429 7.82 19.12 -12.59
CA LYS A 429 8.43 18.64 -13.85
C LYS A 429 9.85 18.09 -13.67
N LYS A 430 10.28 17.82 -12.43
CA LYS A 430 11.59 17.25 -12.12
C LYS A 430 11.54 15.74 -12.29
N ASN A 431 12.64 15.19 -12.80
CA ASN A 431 12.85 13.74 -12.84
C ASN A 431 13.60 13.31 -11.58
N ILE A 432 12.92 12.51 -10.75
CA ILE A 432 13.47 11.84 -9.58
C ILE A 432 13.16 10.34 -9.71
N SER A 433 14.00 9.48 -9.16
CA SER A 433 13.68 8.05 -9.08
C SER A 433 12.68 7.77 -7.94
N ILE A 434 11.87 6.72 -8.07
CA ILE A 434 10.99 6.29 -6.95
C ILE A 434 11.78 5.88 -5.70
N THR A 435 13.02 5.38 -5.88
CA THR A 435 13.93 5.06 -4.77
C THR A 435 14.31 6.30 -4.00
N GLU A 436 14.76 7.35 -4.69
CA GLU A 436 15.16 8.62 -4.07
C GLU A 436 13.96 9.33 -3.44
N PHE A 437 12.78 9.27 -4.06
CA PHE A 437 11.54 9.79 -3.48
C PHE A 437 11.21 9.11 -2.14
N ARG A 438 11.28 7.77 -2.10
CA ARG A 438 11.06 6.98 -0.87
C ARG A 438 12.10 7.28 0.20
N GLU A 439 13.36 7.46 -0.17
CA GLU A 439 14.45 7.83 0.75
C GLU A 439 14.18 9.17 1.42
N LYS A 440 13.93 10.22 0.62
CA LYS A 440 13.62 11.57 1.12
C LYS A 440 12.39 11.56 2.04
N LEU A 441 11.33 10.86 1.65
CA LEU A 441 10.12 10.73 2.46
C LEU A 441 10.38 9.96 3.77
N ALA A 442 11.17 8.88 3.74
CA ALA A 442 11.52 8.13 4.95
C ALA A 442 12.31 8.98 5.94
N VAL A 443 13.26 9.78 5.44
CA VAL A 443 14.02 10.74 6.27
C VAL A 443 13.10 11.81 6.85
N HIS A 444 12.18 12.37 6.06
CA HIS A 444 11.19 13.34 6.56
C HIS A 444 10.33 12.77 7.70
N LEU A 445 9.70 11.61 7.46
CA LEU A 445 8.83 10.98 8.45
C LEU A 445 9.56 10.58 9.74
N THR A 446 10.86 10.32 9.68
CA THR A 446 11.69 10.00 10.85
C THR A 446 12.23 11.22 11.60
N ASN A 447 12.32 12.39 10.94
CA ASN A 447 12.85 13.63 11.51
C ASN A 447 11.81 14.54 12.19
N CYS A 448 10.59 14.05 12.46
CA CYS A 448 9.56 14.84 13.16
C CYS A 448 10.06 15.32 14.54
N ARG A 449 10.01 16.63 14.82
CA ARG A 449 10.43 17.23 16.11
C ARG A 449 9.45 16.86 17.25
N GLU A 450 9.95 16.85 18.48
CA GLU A 450 9.27 16.38 19.70
C GLU A 450 8.33 17.40 20.37
N GLU A 451 7.89 18.47 19.68
CA GLU A 451 7.14 19.56 20.32
C GLU A 451 5.70 19.19 20.78
N ASP A 452 5.27 17.94 20.63
CA ASP A 452 3.97 17.41 21.12
C ASP A 452 4.16 16.26 22.15
N ILE A 453 5.05 16.42 23.15
CA ILE A 453 5.15 15.50 24.30
C ILE A 453 4.37 16.12 25.47
N PRO A 454 3.22 15.55 25.90
CA PRO A 454 2.74 15.81 27.25
C PRO A 454 3.82 15.33 28.22
N SER A 455 4.34 16.25 29.03
CA SER A 455 5.22 15.97 30.16
C SER A 455 4.61 14.88 31.04
N GLY A 456 4.97 13.64 30.76
CA GLY A 456 4.42 12.44 31.37
C GLY A 456 5.52 11.39 31.43
N SER A 457 6.39 11.54 32.42
CA SER A 457 7.27 10.51 32.97
C SER A 457 7.97 9.59 31.95
N ILE A 458 8.73 10.18 31.04
CA ILE A 458 9.94 9.49 30.59
C ILE A 458 10.88 9.51 31.81
N ALA A 459 10.89 8.41 32.56
CA ALA A 459 12.09 8.04 33.31
C ALA A 459 13.18 7.81 32.26
N THR A 460 13.78 8.91 31.78
CA THR A 460 15.06 8.87 31.11
C THR A 460 16.00 8.34 32.16
N THR A 461 16.23 7.02 32.14
CA THR A 461 17.56 6.52 32.47
C THR A 461 18.48 6.97 31.34
N SER A 462 18.67 8.30 31.25
CA SER A 462 20.00 8.82 31.01
C SER A 462 20.83 8.13 32.08
N LYS A 463 21.55 7.08 31.71
CA LYS A 463 22.73 6.70 32.48
C LYS A 463 23.59 7.95 32.43
N LYS A 464 23.46 8.82 33.43
CA LYS A 464 24.33 9.98 33.58
C LYS A 464 25.74 9.38 33.48
N ARG A 465 26.51 9.78 32.47
CA ARG A 465 27.87 9.24 32.28
C ARG A 465 28.68 9.67 33.51
N HIS A 466 28.89 8.74 34.44
CA HIS A 466 29.73 8.97 35.59
C HIS A 466 31.16 9.22 35.11
N LYS A 467 31.74 10.37 35.48
CA LYS A 467 33.13 10.69 35.16
C LYS A 467 34.00 10.55 36.40
N HIS A 468 35.17 9.94 36.22
CA HIS A 468 36.21 9.89 37.24
C HIS A 468 37.09 11.14 37.06
N GLN A 469 36.82 12.18 37.84
CA GLN A 469 37.48 13.47 37.72
C GLN A 469 38.50 13.68 38.84
N LYS A 470 39.56 14.47 38.56
CA LYS A 470 40.57 14.87 39.54
C LYS A 470 40.20 16.22 40.15
N GLN A 471 40.18 16.31 41.49
CA GLN A 471 39.94 17.55 42.21
C GLN A 471 41.08 18.55 41.94
N PRO A 472 40.79 19.79 41.51
CA PRO A 472 41.81 20.82 41.31
C PRO A 472 42.38 21.30 42.65
N GLY A 473 43.70 21.53 42.72
CA GLY A 473 44.40 22.06 43.90
C GLY A 473 45.65 21.25 44.31
N LYS A 474 46.36 21.72 45.34
CA LYS A 474 47.52 21.02 45.90
C LYS A 474 47.10 19.67 46.50
N VAL A 475 47.79 18.58 46.12
CA VAL A 475 47.44 17.19 46.49
C VAL A 475 47.24 17.00 48.01
N SER A 476 48.06 17.65 48.84
CA SER A 476 47.97 17.57 50.30
C SER A 476 46.65 18.13 50.86
N ALA A 477 46.08 19.15 50.21
CA ALA A 477 44.86 19.83 50.64
C ALA A 477 43.58 19.18 50.10
N VAL A 478 43.66 18.48 48.97
CA VAL A 478 42.48 17.98 48.23
C VAL A 478 42.29 16.47 48.30
N ARG A 479 43.27 15.72 48.82
CA ARG A 479 43.16 14.27 48.97
C ARG A 479 42.16 13.91 50.08
N LYS A 480 41.26 12.97 49.79
CA LYS A 480 40.33 12.38 50.76
C LYS A 480 40.39 10.85 50.71
N TYR A 481 39.98 10.17 51.77
CA TYR A 481 39.91 8.70 51.76
C TYR A 481 38.94 8.20 50.70
N CYS A 482 39.31 7.16 49.96
CA CYS A 482 38.37 6.48 49.07
C CYS A 482 37.19 5.95 49.89
N LYS A 483 35.95 6.37 49.56
CA LYS A 483 34.73 6.07 50.33
C LYS A 483 34.53 4.57 50.54
N LEU A 484 34.54 3.79 49.45
CA LEU A 484 34.30 2.34 49.51
C LEU A 484 35.43 1.58 50.21
N CYS A 485 36.70 1.99 50.02
CA CYS A 485 37.82 1.38 50.75
C CYS A 485 37.75 1.70 52.24
N TYR A 486 37.36 2.93 52.61
CA TYR A 486 37.22 3.34 53.99
C TYR A 486 36.10 2.57 54.69
N GLU A 487 34.92 2.48 54.06
CA GLU A 487 33.78 1.74 54.59
C GLU A 487 34.12 0.25 54.78
N LYS A 488 34.83 -0.36 53.81
CA LYS A 488 35.28 -1.76 53.92
C LYS A 488 36.25 -1.94 55.10
N ASN A 489 37.29 -1.12 55.18
CA ASN A 489 38.31 -1.25 56.23
C ASN A 489 37.74 -0.91 57.62
N ALA A 490 36.82 0.06 57.71
CA ALA A 490 36.16 0.43 58.95
C ALA A 490 35.26 -0.69 59.49
N LYS A 491 34.60 -1.44 58.60
CA LYS A 491 33.82 -2.63 58.97
C LYS A 491 34.70 -3.80 59.43
N GLN A 492 35.90 -3.96 58.85
CA GLN A 492 36.78 -5.10 59.14
C GLN A 492 37.68 -4.90 60.37
N SER A 493 38.19 -3.69 60.59
CA SER A 493 39.27 -3.45 61.57
C SER A 493 39.02 -2.23 62.47
N GLY A 494 37.82 -1.66 62.42
CA GLY A 494 37.46 -0.46 63.18
C GLY A 494 38.01 0.84 62.59
N ARG A 495 37.47 1.97 63.07
CA ARG A 495 37.72 3.32 62.49
C ARG A 495 39.19 3.75 62.58
N ALA A 496 39.89 3.40 63.66
CA ALA A 496 41.27 3.79 63.88
C ALA A 496 42.24 3.12 62.88
N MET A 497 42.07 1.82 62.63
CA MET A 497 42.88 1.08 61.65
C MET A 497 42.48 1.43 60.21
N ALA A 498 41.20 1.69 59.94
CA ALA A 498 40.75 2.10 58.62
C ALA A 498 41.45 3.36 58.11
N ARG A 499 41.67 4.37 58.96
CA ARG A 499 42.41 5.59 58.59
C ARG A 499 43.86 5.32 58.17
N LYS A 500 44.50 4.31 58.76
CA LYS A 500 45.88 3.92 58.42
C LYS A 500 45.94 3.06 57.14
N MET A 501 44.94 2.22 56.92
CA MET A 501 44.92 1.25 55.82
C MET A 501 44.28 1.79 54.52
N THR A 502 43.45 2.82 54.60
CA THR A 502 42.72 3.34 53.44
C THR A 502 43.54 4.35 52.66
N LYS A 503 43.75 4.08 51.37
CA LYS A 503 44.38 5.01 50.43
C LYS A 503 43.57 6.32 50.30
N GLN A 504 44.27 7.44 50.42
CA GLN A 504 43.73 8.75 50.05
C GLN A 504 43.88 8.98 48.54
N VAL A 505 42.82 9.50 47.93
CA VAL A 505 42.72 9.77 46.50
C VAL A 505 42.32 11.22 46.26
N VAL A 506 42.68 11.75 45.10
CA VAL A 506 42.29 13.09 44.64
C VAL A 506 41.17 13.03 43.59
N THR A 507 40.65 11.83 43.33
CA THR A 507 39.67 11.58 42.28
C THR A 507 38.29 11.32 42.87
N PHE A 508 37.25 11.90 42.27
CA PHE A 508 35.87 11.79 42.71
C PHE A 508 34.91 11.56 41.53
N CYS A 509 33.70 11.10 41.82
CA CYS A 509 32.64 11.02 40.83
C CYS A 509 31.78 12.29 40.91
N ASP A 510 31.75 13.07 39.83
CA ASP A 510 30.97 14.33 39.72
C ASP A 510 29.45 14.10 39.67
N THR A 511 29.05 12.89 39.30
CA THR A 511 27.68 12.52 38.95
C THR A 511 26.94 11.83 40.10
N CYS A 512 27.68 11.22 41.03
CA CYS A 512 27.12 10.59 42.22
C CYS A 512 26.75 11.62 43.28
N GLU A 513 25.64 11.39 43.98
CA GLU A 513 25.23 12.22 45.10
C GLU A 513 26.33 12.28 46.17
N GLY A 514 26.63 13.50 46.64
CA GLY A 514 27.71 13.76 47.60
C GLY A 514 29.13 13.67 47.03
N GLN A 515 29.28 13.54 45.71
CA GLN A 515 30.56 13.58 44.99
C GLN A 515 31.67 12.74 45.66
N PRO A 516 31.45 11.42 45.82
CA PRO A 516 32.33 10.58 46.61
C PRO A 516 33.72 10.46 45.97
N PHE A 517 34.74 10.53 46.82
CA PHE A 517 36.13 10.27 46.43
C PHE A 517 36.33 8.77 46.28
N LEU A 518 36.82 8.34 45.11
CA LEU A 518 36.93 6.93 44.72
C LEU A 518 38.27 6.67 44.05
N CYS A 519 38.95 5.60 44.45
CA CYS A 519 40.06 5.05 43.66
C CYS A 519 39.51 4.41 42.38
N LEU A 520 40.35 4.28 41.35
CA LEU A 520 39.93 3.71 40.05
C LEU A 520 39.30 2.30 40.17
N PRO A 521 39.85 1.36 40.98
CA PRO A 521 39.21 0.05 41.17
C PRO A 521 37.82 0.14 41.80
N CYS A 522 37.63 1.06 42.76
CA CYS A 522 36.33 1.27 43.37
C CYS A 522 35.37 1.94 42.40
N PHE A 523 35.82 2.91 41.59
CA PHE A 523 35.00 3.55 40.57
C PHE A 523 34.47 2.54 39.54
N ASN A 524 35.34 1.70 38.99
CA ASN A 524 34.98 0.65 38.01
C ASN A 524 34.10 -0.47 38.60
N LYS A 525 34.00 -0.57 39.93
CA LYS A 525 33.14 -1.56 40.59
C LYS A 525 31.68 -1.09 40.71
N ILE A 526 31.45 0.21 40.79
CA ILE A 526 30.12 0.82 40.98
C ILE A 526 29.55 1.48 39.73
N HIS A 527 30.38 1.69 38.69
CA HIS A 527 30.01 2.25 37.39
C HIS A 527 30.58 1.38 36.27
#